data_AF-A0ST51-F1
#
_entry.id   AF-A0ST51-F1
#
_cell.length_a   1.000
_cell.length_b   1.000
_cell.length_c   1.000
_cell.angle_alpha   90.00
_cell.angle_beta   90.00
_cell.angle_gamma   90.00
#
_symmetry.space_group_name_H-M   'P 1'
#
loop_
_entity.id
_entity.type
_entity.pdbx_description
1 polymer ?
#
loop_
_entity_poly.entity_id
_entity_poly.type
_entity_poly.pdbx_seq_one_letter_code
_entity_poly.pdbx_strand_id
1 'polypeptide(L)'
;GPNDPLRVRRPAHLVAADAEYVRKYEAGVRMMRDLDASGDPRSFKSQAAIHEAYCNFHYKVTAAASRTPEIDFDVHFSSIFAPWHRMYIYFFERIIGELIGDSTFALPYWNWDAPDGMMLPPIFNNASSPLYDANRDQAHVTAVMDLNKGPGAENDLPLCTDDACVKENNLSVIYRQMAVDTALQFHGNKFCAGGTPGSPGSLENAAHTAVHIWVGETWGCSEPPGP
;
A
#
# COMPACT_ATOMS: atom_id res chain seq x y z
N GLY A 1 -18.45 -9.38 13.92
CA GLY A 1 -18.76 -10.77 13.58
C GLY A 1 -19.68 -10.84 12.38
N PRO A 2 -20.29 -12.01 12.11
CA PRO A 2 -21.21 -12.23 10.99
C PRO A 2 -22.48 -11.34 11.00
N ASN A 3 -22.71 -10.58 12.08
CA ASN A 3 -23.81 -9.62 12.23
C ASN A 3 -23.34 -8.15 12.28
N ASP A 4 -22.05 -7.86 12.10
CA ASP A 4 -21.60 -6.46 12.01
C ASP A 4 -22.10 -5.88 10.68
N PRO A 5 -22.53 -4.60 10.66
CA PRO A 5 -22.91 -3.95 9.42
C PRO A 5 -21.73 -3.91 8.44
N LEU A 6 -22.06 -3.97 7.14
CA LEU A 6 -21.06 -3.91 6.07
C LEU A 6 -20.24 -2.62 6.17
N ARG A 7 -18.91 -2.78 6.25
CA ARG A 7 -17.95 -1.67 6.21
C ARG A 7 -17.81 -1.16 4.78
N VAL A 8 -17.98 0.15 4.59
CA VAL A 8 -17.88 0.79 3.27
C VAL A 8 -16.69 1.72 3.24
N ARG A 9 -15.65 1.35 2.50
CA ARG A 9 -14.48 2.21 2.27
C ARG A 9 -14.86 3.36 1.34
N ARG A 10 -14.37 4.56 1.62
CA ARG A 10 -14.68 5.79 0.87
C ARG A 10 -13.39 6.43 0.32
N PRO A 11 -13.45 7.18 -0.78
CA PRO A 11 -12.29 7.88 -1.33
C PRO A 11 -11.67 8.84 -0.31
N ALA A 12 -10.36 8.75 -0.13
CA ALA A 12 -9.61 9.54 0.85
C ALA A 12 -9.73 11.06 0.63
N HIS A 13 -9.82 11.50 -0.64
CA HIS A 13 -9.99 12.91 -0.98
C HIS A 13 -11.40 13.45 -0.62
N LEU A 14 -12.43 12.59 -0.59
CA LEU A 14 -13.79 12.98 -0.21
C LEU A 14 -14.01 12.96 1.30
N VAL A 15 -13.46 11.97 2.00
CA VAL A 15 -13.59 11.89 3.47
C VAL A 15 -12.82 13.02 4.18
N ALA A 16 -11.93 13.73 3.49
CA ALA A 16 -11.26 14.91 4.03
C ALA A 16 -12.23 16.02 4.48
N ALA A 17 -13.43 16.09 3.88
CA ALA A 17 -14.49 17.01 4.29
C ALA A 17 -15.36 16.49 5.44
N ASP A 18 -15.19 15.23 5.85
CA ASP A 18 -15.95 14.57 6.92
C ASP A 18 -15.14 14.61 8.23
N ALA A 19 -15.32 15.68 9.00
CA ALA A 19 -14.56 15.91 10.23
C ALA A 19 -14.72 14.81 11.28
N GLU A 20 -15.90 14.16 11.34
CA GLU A 20 -16.11 13.04 12.27
C GLU A 20 -15.28 11.84 11.85
N TYR A 21 -15.29 11.51 10.56
CA TYR A 21 -14.49 10.42 10.02
C TYR A 21 -13.01 10.63 10.24
N VAL A 22 -12.49 11.84 9.91
CA VAL A 22 -11.08 12.18 10.11
C VAL A 22 -10.69 12.01 11.58
N ARG A 23 -11.50 12.56 12.51
CA ARG A 23 -11.25 12.43 13.95
C ARG A 23 -11.20 10.97 14.42
N LYS A 24 -12.10 10.10 13.91
CA LYS A 24 -12.10 8.67 14.23
C LYS A 24 -10.85 7.97 13.72
N TYR A 25 -10.45 8.24 12.48
CA TYR A 25 -9.27 7.63 11.88
C TYR A 25 -7.99 8.08 12.59
N GLU A 26 -7.86 9.39 12.87
CA GLU A 26 -6.77 9.93 13.65
C GLU A 26 -6.71 9.34 15.06
N ALA A 27 -7.85 9.21 15.75
CA ALA A 27 -7.91 8.59 17.07
C ALA A 27 -7.41 7.14 17.03
N GLY A 28 -7.85 6.35 16.04
CA GLY A 28 -7.42 4.98 15.87
C GLY A 28 -5.91 4.85 15.66
N VAL A 29 -5.34 5.62 14.73
CA VAL A 29 -3.90 5.60 14.47
C VAL A 29 -3.10 6.12 15.66
N ARG A 30 -3.60 7.14 16.38
CA ARG A 30 -2.98 7.61 17.62
C ARG A 30 -2.92 6.51 18.68
N MET A 31 -4.02 5.81 18.91
CA MET A 31 -4.08 4.69 19.86
C MET A 31 -3.15 3.55 19.44
N MET A 32 -3.00 3.27 18.14
CA MET A 32 -2.01 2.29 17.66
C MET A 32 -0.58 2.73 17.98
N ARG A 33 -0.24 4.02 17.80
CA ARG A 33 1.08 4.57 18.13
C ARG A 33 1.35 4.57 19.64
N ASP A 34 0.33 4.86 20.45
CA ASP A 34 0.46 4.82 21.92
C ASP A 34 0.79 3.40 22.43
N LEU A 35 0.44 2.36 21.67
CA LEU A 35 0.78 0.97 21.96
C LEU A 35 2.23 0.58 21.55
N ASP A 36 2.97 1.42 20.83
CA ASP A 36 4.30 1.06 20.30
C ASP A 36 5.29 0.69 21.42
N ALA A 37 5.22 1.37 22.56
CA ALA A 37 6.13 1.17 23.70
C ALA A 37 5.93 -0.18 24.41
N SER A 38 4.76 -0.83 24.26
CA SER A 38 4.43 -2.07 24.96
C SER A 38 4.77 -3.33 24.17
N GLY A 39 5.10 -3.20 22.88
CA GLY A 39 5.25 -4.34 21.97
C GLY A 39 3.94 -5.04 21.64
N ASP A 40 2.79 -4.40 21.86
CA ASP A 40 1.48 -4.94 21.48
C ASP A 40 1.47 -5.25 19.97
N PRO A 41 0.99 -6.43 19.52
CA PRO A 41 0.91 -6.77 18.11
C PRO A 41 0.00 -5.84 17.30
N ARG A 42 -0.91 -5.11 17.96
CA ARG A 42 -1.83 -4.13 17.35
C ARG A 42 -1.20 -2.74 17.20
N SER A 43 -0.01 -2.52 17.74
CA SER A 43 0.67 -1.22 17.66
C SER A 43 1.02 -0.84 16.22
N PHE A 44 1.23 0.45 15.96
CA PHE A 44 1.55 0.94 14.63
C PHE A 44 2.86 0.35 14.12
N LYS A 45 3.88 0.30 14.98
CA LYS A 45 5.18 -0.33 14.69
C LYS A 45 5.06 -1.82 14.41
N SER A 46 4.29 -2.56 15.22
CA SER A 46 4.09 -4.00 14.98
C SER A 46 3.37 -4.27 13.66
N GLN A 47 2.35 -3.46 13.31
CA GLN A 47 1.67 -3.61 12.03
C GLN A 47 2.61 -3.32 10.85
N ALA A 48 3.44 -2.27 10.92
CA ALA A 48 4.47 -2.01 9.90
C ALA A 48 5.49 -3.16 9.77
N ALA A 49 5.92 -3.72 10.91
CA ALA A 49 6.86 -4.84 10.95
C ALA A 49 6.28 -6.14 10.35
N ILE A 50 4.96 -6.33 10.35
CA ILE A 50 4.34 -7.47 9.64
C ILE A 50 4.65 -7.39 8.15
N HIS A 51 4.48 -6.22 7.52
CA HIS A 51 4.83 -6.05 6.12
C HIS A 51 6.32 -6.31 5.88
N GLU A 52 7.21 -5.71 6.68
CA GLU A 52 8.65 -5.97 6.58
C GLU A 52 8.99 -7.47 6.66
N ALA A 53 8.44 -8.18 7.66
CA ALA A 53 8.73 -9.59 7.88
C ALA A 53 8.31 -10.48 6.70
N TYR A 54 7.20 -10.17 6.04
CA TYR A 54 6.66 -10.94 4.92
C TYR A 54 7.24 -10.56 3.56
N CYS A 55 7.90 -9.41 3.45
CA CYS A 55 8.35 -8.81 2.19
C CYS A 55 9.88 -8.68 2.09
N ASN A 56 10.61 -8.87 3.19
CA ASN A 56 12.07 -8.74 3.25
C ASN A 56 12.74 -10.04 3.73
N PHE A 57 12.20 -11.19 3.31
CA PHE A 57 12.82 -12.51 3.45
C PHE A 57 13.09 -12.99 4.90
N HIS A 58 12.36 -12.46 5.89
CA HIS A 58 12.52 -12.90 7.28
C HIS A 58 11.91 -14.28 7.53
N TYR A 59 10.84 -14.63 6.83
CA TYR A 59 10.24 -15.96 6.91
C TYR A 59 10.86 -16.91 5.88
N LYS A 60 10.98 -18.16 6.30
CA LYS A 60 11.47 -19.26 5.47
C LYS A 60 10.39 -20.33 5.39
N VAL A 61 10.17 -20.88 4.20
CA VAL A 61 9.23 -22.00 3.99
C VAL A 61 9.99 -23.25 3.57
N THR A 62 9.52 -24.40 4.05
CA THR A 62 9.95 -25.72 3.58
C THR A 62 8.87 -26.28 2.66
N ALA A 63 9.20 -26.50 1.39
CA ALA A 63 8.29 -27.21 0.49
C ALA A 63 8.18 -28.67 0.96
N ALA A 64 6.98 -29.06 1.41
CA ALA A 64 6.54 -30.39 1.88
C ALA A 64 7.59 -31.51 2.06
N ALA A 65 7.61 -32.06 3.29
CA ALA A 65 8.13 -33.37 3.75
C ALA A 65 9.57 -33.82 3.42
N SER A 66 10.35 -33.14 2.58
CA SER A 66 11.75 -33.53 2.38
C SER A 66 12.63 -32.40 1.85
N ARG A 67 13.52 -31.98 2.75
CA ARG A 67 14.89 -31.46 2.54
C ARG A 67 15.04 -30.02 2.03
N THR A 68 15.65 -29.25 2.94
CA THR A 68 16.73 -28.29 2.71
C THR A 68 17.18 -28.06 1.25
N PRO A 69 17.47 -26.80 0.88
CA PRO A 69 17.47 -25.63 1.75
C PRO A 69 16.07 -25.04 1.98
N GLU A 70 15.92 -24.36 3.11
CA GLU A 70 14.82 -23.43 3.34
C GLU A 70 14.79 -22.36 2.25
N ILE A 71 13.58 -21.95 1.84
CA ILE A 71 13.39 -20.98 0.77
C ILE A 71 12.81 -19.71 1.37
N ASP A 72 13.38 -18.58 0.93
CA ASP A 72 12.90 -17.26 1.29
C ASP A 72 11.43 -17.09 0.93
N PHE A 73 10.65 -16.67 1.91
CA PHE A 73 9.26 -16.33 1.72
C PHE A 73 9.17 -14.84 1.39
N ASP A 74 8.53 -14.55 0.25
CA ASP A 74 8.18 -13.21 -0.17
C ASP A 74 6.76 -13.24 -0.72
N VAL A 75 5.93 -12.33 -0.23
CA VAL A 75 4.54 -12.16 -0.67
C VAL A 75 4.45 -11.38 -1.98
N HIS A 76 5.53 -10.71 -2.38
CA HIS A 76 5.66 -9.98 -3.62
C HIS A 76 6.03 -10.91 -4.80
N PHE A 77 5.98 -10.32 -5.98
CA PHE A 77 6.39 -10.90 -7.25
C PHE A 77 5.69 -12.22 -7.57
N SER A 78 4.46 -12.40 -7.11
CA SER A 78 3.71 -13.64 -7.31
C SER A 78 2.21 -13.48 -7.08
N SER A 79 1.45 -14.51 -7.46
CA SER A 79 0.00 -14.56 -7.37
C SER A 79 -0.58 -14.40 -5.96
N ILE A 80 0.25 -14.45 -4.90
CA ILE A 80 -0.19 -14.25 -3.51
C ILE A 80 -0.15 -12.79 -3.05
N PHE A 81 0.40 -11.88 -3.87
CA PHE A 81 0.48 -10.44 -3.58
C PHE A 81 -0.88 -9.86 -3.14
N ALA A 82 -1.89 -9.96 -4.01
CA ALA A 82 -3.22 -9.41 -3.74
C ALA A 82 -3.95 -10.07 -2.55
N PRO A 83 -4.04 -11.41 -2.42
CA PRO A 83 -4.72 -12.02 -1.28
C PRO A 83 -4.00 -11.79 0.04
N TRP A 84 -2.67 -11.75 0.09
CA TRP A 84 -1.94 -11.44 1.32
C TRP A 84 -2.22 -9.99 1.78
N HIS A 85 -2.10 -9.01 0.88
CA HIS A 85 -2.40 -7.61 1.19
C HIS A 85 -3.87 -7.41 1.60
N ARG A 86 -4.81 -8.13 0.98
CA ARG A 86 -6.22 -8.12 1.40
C ARG A 86 -6.38 -8.52 2.85
N MET A 87 -5.70 -9.59 3.30
CA MET A 87 -5.78 -10.04 4.69
C MET A 87 -5.07 -9.10 5.64
N TYR A 88 -3.91 -8.55 5.26
CA TYR A 88 -3.19 -7.56 6.04
C TYR A 88 -4.07 -6.33 6.33
N ILE A 89 -4.66 -5.75 5.29
CA ILE A 89 -5.55 -4.59 5.40
C ILE A 89 -6.85 -4.94 6.15
N TYR A 90 -7.38 -6.16 5.99
CA TYR A 90 -8.55 -6.63 6.72
C TYR A 90 -8.32 -6.59 8.24
N PHE A 91 -7.19 -7.11 8.72
CA PHE A 91 -6.89 -7.09 10.16
C PHE A 91 -6.54 -5.68 10.65
N PHE A 92 -5.78 -4.89 9.87
CA PHE A 92 -5.44 -3.51 10.20
C PHE A 92 -6.70 -2.64 10.42
N GLU A 93 -7.68 -2.72 9.50
CA GLU A 93 -8.95 -2.01 9.62
C GLU A 93 -9.75 -2.45 10.86
N ARG A 94 -9.73 -3.74 11.20
CA ARG A 94 -10.43 -4.28 12.37
C ARG A 94 -9.77 -3.86 13.68
N ILE A 95 -8.45 -3.80 13.73
CA ILE A 95 -7.69 -3.31 14.88
C ILE A 95 -8.08 -1.86 15.18
N ILE A 96 -8.09 -0.99 14.17
CA ILE A 96 -8.51 0.41 14.37
C ILE A 96 -9.94 0.47 14.91
N GLY A 97 -10.88 -0.24 14.28
CA GLY A 97 -12.28 -0.27 14.72
C GLY A 97 -12.45 -0.78 16.16
N GLU A 98 -11.69 -1.79 16.56
CA GLU A 98 -11.67 -2.31 17.94
C GLU A 98 -11.14 -1.25 18.92
N LEU A 99 -10.01 -0.62 18.61
CA LEU A 99 -9.37 0.36 19.49
C LEU A 99 -10.30 1.55 19.76
N ILE A 100 -11.00 2.06 18.74
CA ILE A 100 -11.90 3.21 18.90
C ILE A 100 -13.33 2.83 19.31
N GLY A 101 -13.61 1.53 19.48
CA GLY A 101 -14.96 1.05 19.81
C GLY A 101 -15.99 1.24 18.69
N ASP A 102 -15.55 1.31 17.42
CA ASP A 102 -16.41 1.47 16.24
C ASP A 102 -16.25 0.24 15.32
N SER A 103 -17.14 -0.74 15.49
CA SER A 103 -17.13 -1.96 14.66
C SER A 103 -17.44 -1.68 13.18
N THR A 104 -17.96 -0.50 12.86
CA THR A 104 -18.34 -0.06 11.51
C THR A 104 -17.26 0.74 10.80
N PHE A 105 -16.17 1.08 11.49
CA PHE A 105 -15.03 1.79 10.91
C PHE A 105 -14.51 1.06 9.66
N ALA A 106 -14.31 1.82 8.60
CA ALA A 106 -13.76 1.36 7.34
C ALA A 106 -12.61 2.28 6.93
N LEU A 107 -11.49 1.71 6.51
CA LEU A 107 -10.36 2.51 6.00
C LEU A 107 -10.76 3.31 4.76
N PRO A 108 -10.15 4.48 4.51
CA PRO A 108 -10.32 5.13 3.24
C PRO A 108 -9.48 4.39 2.19
N TYR A 109 -9.75 4.65 0.92
CA TYR A 109 -8.85 4.24 -0.17
C TYR A 109 -8.39 5.47 -0.95
N TRP A 110 -7.13 5.46 -1.38
CA TRP A 110 -6.62 6.51 -2.25
C TRP A 110 -7.12 6.24 -3.67
N ASN A 111 -8.03 7.09 -4.15
CA ASN A 111 -8.74 6.94 -5.41
C ASN A 111 -7.94 7.51 -6.60
N TRP A 112 -6.70 7.04 -6.77
CA TRP A 112 -5.77 7.53 -7.79
C TRP A 112 -6.12 7.09 -9.22
N ASP A 113 -7.14 6.27 -9.39
CA ASP A 113 -7.76 5.92 -10.67
C ASP A 113 -8.78 6.98 -11.15
N ALA A 114 -9.08 8.01 -10.35
CA ALA A 114 -9.88 9.16 -10.75
C ALA A 114 -9.08 10.47 -10.64
N PRO A 115 -9.23 11.41 -11.59
CA PRO A 115 -8.46 12.67 -11.60
C PRO A 115 -8.45 13.47 -10.29
N ASP A 116 -9.59 13.54 -9.59
CA ASP A 116 -9.74 14.28 -8.33
C ASP A 116 -9.05 13.59 -7.14
N GLY A 117 -8.69 12.31 -7.28
CA GLY A 117 -8.00 11.53 -6.27
C GLY A 117 -6.53 11.28 -6.57
N MET A 118 -5.94 11.89 -7.61
CA MET A 118 -4.54 11.64 -8.02
C MET A 118 -3.49 12.40 -7.20
N MET A 119 -3.89 13.27 -6.26
CA MET A 119 -2.96 13.94 -5.34
C MET A 119 -2.94 13.23 -3.99
N LEU A 120 -1.89 13.45 -3.20
CA LEU A 120 -1.84 12.99 -1.80
C LEU A 120 -3.09 13.50 -1.05
N PRO A 121 -3.93 12.64 -0.46
CA PRO A 121 -5.13 13.09 0.20
C PRO A 121 -4.81 14.03 1.38
N PRO A 122 -5.50 15.17 1.52
CA PRO A 122 -5.12 16.20 2.50
C PRO A 122 -5.05 15.72 3.96
N ILE A 123 -5.85 14.71 4.32
CA ILE A 123 -5.85 14.10 5.66
C ILE A 123 -4.49 13.53 6.06
N PHE A 124 -3.63 13.19 5.09
CA PHE A 124 -2.29 12.68 5.33
C PHE A 124 -1.24 13.79 5.35
N ASN A 125 -1.52 14.99 4.81
CA ASN A 125 -0.55 16.10 4.71
C ASN A 125 -0.74 17.18 5.78
N ASN A 126 -0.93 16.77 7.03
CA ASN A 126 -1.03 17.68 8.17
C ASN A 126 -0.05 17.26 9.26
N ALA A 127 1.04 18.01 9.45
CA ALA A 127 2.10 17.67 10.42
C ALA A 127 1.64 17.51 11.88
N SER A 128 0.46 18.02 12.25
CA SER A 128 -0.12 17.82 13.59
C SER A 128 -0.97 16.54 13.70
N SER A 129 -1.24 15.85 12.59
CA SER A 129 -2.04 14.64 12.52
C SER A 129 -1.19 13.39 12.77
N PRO A 130 -1.71 12.36 13.47
CA PRO A 130 -1.03 11.06 13.60
C PRO A 130 -0.96 10.28 12.28
N LEU A 131 -1.69 10.73 11.26
CA LEU A 131 -1.67 10.20 9.89
C LEU A 131 -0.51 10.77 9.04
N TYR A 132 0.18 11.78 9.55
CA TYR A 132 1.34 12.36 8.89
C TYR A 132 2.55 11.45 8.97
N ASP A 133 3.38 11.54 7.93
CA ASP A 133 4.71 10.94 7.89
C ASP A 133 5.65 11.96 7.25
N ALA A 134 6.76 12.25 7.92
CA ALA A 134 7.77 13.19 7.45
C ALA A 134 8.66 12.59 6.34
N ASN A 135 8.76 11.25 6.26
CA ASN A 135 9.63 10.54 5.33
C ASN A 135 8.96 10.34 3.94
N ARG A 136 8.19 11.33 3.50
CA ARG A 136 7.63 11.40 2.15
C ARG A 136 8.43 12.36 1.30
N ASP A 137 8.43 12.17 -0.01
CA ASP A 137 8.98 13.16 -0.92
C ASP A 137 8.18 14.47 -0.82
N GLN A 138 8.83 15.50 -0.25
CA GLN A 138 8.21 16.81 0.00
C GLN A 138 7.91 17.58 -1.29
N ALA A 139 8.54 17.24 -2.42
CA ALA A 139 8.16 17.79 -3.72
C ALA A 139 6.83 17.20 -4.21
N HIS A 140 6.49 15.99 -3.78
CA HIS A 140 5.31 15.26 -4.24
C HIS A 140 4.07 15.51 -3.41
N VAL A 141 4.17 15.88 -2.13
CA VAL A 141 2.98 16.04 -1.25
C VAL A 141 1.94 17.09 -1.70
N THR A 142 2.28 17.93 -2.69
CA THR A 142 1.36 18.89 -3.34
C THR A 142 1.24 18.74 -4.85
N ALA A 143 1.83 17.69 -5.44
CA ALA A 143 1.82 17.43 -6.87
C ALA A 143 0.78 16.37 -7.27
N VAL A 144 0.46 16.32 -8.56
CA VAL A 144 -0.28 15.19 -9.16
C VAL A 144 0.66 13.97 -9.19
N MET A 145 0.17 12.82 -8.74
CA MET A 145 0.93 11.57 -8.81
C MET A 145 1.24 11.20 -10.26
N ASP A 146 2.46 10.74 -10.51
CA ASP A 146 2.87 10.26 -11.83
C ASP A 146 2.99 8.73 -11.81
N LEU A 147 1.93 8.06 -12.23
CA LEU A 147 1.92 6.60 -12.35
C LEU A 147 2.85 6.10 -13.44
N ASN A 148 3.33 6.95 -14.35
CA ASN A 148 4.29 6.57 -15.40
C ASN A 148 5.72 6.36 -14.84
N LYS A 149 5.93 6.57 -13.54
CA LYS A 149 7.20 6.28 -12.85
C LYS A 149 7.38 4.83 -12.43
N GLY A 150 6.37 3.98 -12.66
CA GLY A 150 6.46 2.55 -12.37
C GLY A 150 7.41 1.80 -13.33
N PRO A 151 7.87 0.60 -12.95
CA PRO A 151 8.79 -0.21 -13.77
C PRO A 151 8.09 -1.12 -14.79
N GLY A 152 6.76 -1.22 -14.76
CA GLY A 152 5.98 -2.08 -15.65
C GLY A 152 5.91 -1.58 -17.09
N ALA A 153 5.61 -2.49 -18.02
CA ALA A 153 5.40 -2.13 -19.42
C ALA A 153 4.20 -1.18 -19.60
N GLU A 154 3.25 -1.22 -18.67
CA GLU A 154 2.09 -0.35 -18.57
C GLU A 154 2.48 1.12 -18.38
N ASN A 155 3.64 1.37 -17.75
CA ASN A 155 4.20 2.69 -17.42
C ASN A 155 5.14 3.23 -18.53
N ASP A 156 5.20 2.59 -19.69
CA ASP A 156 5.97 3.07 -20.84
C ASP A 156 5.08 3.97 -21.71
N LEU A 157 4.85 5.20 -21.25
CA LEU A 157 4.16 6.27 -21.98
C LEU A 157 5.08 7.49 -22.19
N PRO A 158 4.80 8.37 -23.17
CA PRO A 158 5.54 9.62 -23.35
C PRO A 158 5.59 10.47 -22.08
N LEU A 159 6.73 11.12 -21.84
CA LEU A 159 6.90 12.00 -20.69
C LEU A 159 6.01 13.24 -20.78
N CYS A 160 5.39 13.60 -19.66
CA CYS A 160 4.53 14.76 -19.54
C CYS A 160 5.28 15.99 -19.06
N THR A 161 4.75 17.17 -19.40
CA THR A 161 5.29 18.48 -18.99
C THR A 161 4.30 19.30 -18.16
N ASP A 162 3.05 18.83 -18.01
CA ASP A 162 2.02 19.45 -17.21
C ASP A 162 1.09 18.40 -16.56
N ASP A 163 0.30 18.85 -15.59
CA ASP A 163 -0.63 18.01 -14.82
C ASP A 163 -1.73 17.37 -15.67
N ALA A 164 -2.17 18.03 -16.75
CA ALA A 164 -3.24 17.52 -17.60
C ALA A 164 -2.77 16.27 -18.34
N CYS A 165 -1.57 16.33 -18.92
CA CYS A 165 -0.90 15.19 -19.51
C CYS A 165 -0.64 14.10 -18.47
N VAL A 166 -0.15 14.43 -17.27
CA VAL A 166 0.10 13.42 -16.21
C VAL A 166 -1.19 12.67 -15.86
N LYS A 167 -2.31 13.37 -15.73
CA LYS A 167 -3.62 12.74 -15.46
C LYS A 167 -4.06 11.82 -16.61
N GLU A 168 -3.85 12.21 -17.86
CA GLU A 168 -4.14 11.37 -19.03
C GLU A 168 -3.26 10.12 -19.07
N ASN A 169 -1.96 10.27 -18.80
CA ASN A 169 -1.03 9.17 -18.67
C ASN A 169 -1.43 8.23 -17.53
N ASN A 170 -1.81 8.76 -16.37
CA ASN A 170 -2.30 7.94 -15.26
C ASN A 170 -3.49 7.09 -15.67
N LEU A 171 -4.52 7.68 -16.28
CA LEU A 171 -5.68 6.93 -16.78
C LEU A 171 -5.27 5.85 -17.79
N SER A 172 -4.29 6.14 -18.64
CA SER A 172 -3.72 5.17 -19.59
C SER A 172 -2.99 4.02 -18.88
N VAL A 173 -2.18 4.30 -17.85
CA VAL A 173 -1.54 3.27 -17.02
C VAL A 173 -2.59 2.40 -16.33
N ILE A 174 -3.64 3.01 -15.75
CA ILE A 174 -4.75 2.28 -15.12
C ILE A 174 -5.46 1.38 -16.12
N TYR A 175 -5.74 1.88 -17.32
CA TYR A 175 -6.35 1.08 -18.37
C TYR A 175 -5.46 -0.11 -18.74
N ARG A 176 -4.18 0.14 -19.02
CA ARG A 176 -3.21 -0.89 -19.44
C ARG A 176 -3.04 -1.98 -18.37
N GLN A 177 -2.95 -1.62 -17.09
CA GLN A 177 -2.80 -2.63 -16.02
C GLN A 177 -4.04 -3.52 -15.86
N MET A 178 -5.24 -3.00 -16.14
CA MET A 178 -6.50 -3.73 -15.97
C MET A 178 -6.89 -4.52 -17.22
N ALA A 179 -6.50 -4.05 -18.41
CA ALA A 179 -6.85 -4.63 -19.70
C ALA A 179 -5.87 -5.75 -20.11
N VAL A 180 -5.72 -6.76 -19.27
CA VAL A 180 -4.87 -7.95 -19.51
C VAL A 180 -5.72 -9.18 -19.85
N ASP A 181 -5.14 -10.14 -20.60
CA ASP A 181 -5.88 -11.29 -21.12
C ASP A 181 -6.03 -12.45 -20.12
N THR A 182 -5.13 -12.53 -19.13
CA THR A 182 -5.05 -13.69 -18.23
C THR A 182 -4.85 -13.28 -16.78
N ALA A 183 -5.33 -14.14 -15.87
CA ALA A 183 -5.05 -14.02 -14.44
C ALA A 183 -3.55 -14.05 -14.13
N LEU A 184 -2.74 -14.75 -14.93
CA LEU A 184 -1.29 -14.80 -14.79
C LEU A 184 -0.66 -13.42 -15.05
N GLN A 185 -1.07 -12.73 -16.11
CA GLN A 185 -0.61 -11.38 -16.41
C GLN A 185 -1.03 -10.39 -15.33
N PHE A 186 -2.23 -10.53 -14.77
CA PHE A 186 -2.74 -9.62 -13.74
C PHE A 186 -2.10 -9.84 -12.37
N HIS A 187 -2.07 -11.09 -11.89
CA HIS A 187 -1.66 -11.44 -10.54
C HIS A 187 -0.19 -11.83 -10.41
N GLY A 188 0.48 -12.15 -11.52
CA GLY A 188 1.85 -12.66 -11.50
C GLY A 188 1.92 -14.17 -11.40
N ASN A 189 3.15 -14.68 -11.45
CA ASN A 189 3.44 -16.10 -11.46
C ASN A 189 2.95 -16.80 -10.20
N LYS A 190 2.63 -18.09 -10.33
CA LYS A 190 2.30 -18.93 -9.18
C LYS A 190 3.41 -18.83 -8.13
N PHE A 191 3.02 -18.60 -6.88
CA PHE A 191 3.93 -18.74 -5.74
C PHE A 191 4.42 -20.20 -5.67
N CYS A 192 5.68 -20.41 -6.00
CA CYS A 192 6.34 -21.71 -5.96
C CYS A 192 7.43 -21.67 -4.91
N ALA A 193 7.31 -22.50 -3.87
CA ALA A 193 8.32 -22.70 -2.83
C ALA A 193 9.56 -23.46 -3.38
N GLY A 194 10.04 -23.14 -4.58
CA GLY A 194 11.09 -23.88 -5.29
C GLY A 194 12.27 -23.02 -5.77
N GLY A 195 12.37 -21.76 -5.32
CA GLY A 195 13.52 -20.89 -5.63
C GLY A 195 13.55 -20.29 -7.03
N THR A 196 12.47 -20.40 -7.82
CA THR A 196 12.33 -19.62 -9.06
C THR A 196 12.03 -18.17 -8.67
N PRO A 197 12.76 -17.17 -9.22
CA PRO A 197 12.42 -15.77 -9.02
C PRO A 197 10.95 -15.52 -9.37
N GLY A 198 10.24 -14.87 -8.47
CA GLY A 198 8.88 -14.43 -8.71
C GLY A 198 8.82 -13.50 -9.94
N SER A 199 7.67 -13.47 -10.62
CA SER A 199 7.37 -12.44 -11.60
C SER A 199 6.08 -11.75 -11.18
N PRO A 200 6.10 -10.44 -10.90
CA PRO A 200 4.90 -9.69 -10.55
C PRO A 200 3.95 -9.65 -11.75
N GLY A 201 2.66 -9.51 -11.47
CA GLY A 201 1.67 -9.17 -12.49
C GLY A 201 1.56 -7.65 -12.67
N SER A 202 0.73 -7.22 -13.63
CA SER A 202 0.46 -5.80 -13.88
C SER A 202 -0.08 -5.07 -12.65
N LEU A 203 -0.87 -5.75 -11.80
CA LEU A 203 -1.41 -5.17 -10.56
C LEU A 203 -0.32 -4.68 -9.60
N GLU A 204 0.77 -5.42 -9.50
CA GLU A 204 1.88 -5.13 -8.60
C GLU A 204 2.92 -4.23 -9.28
N ASN A 205 3.28 -4.53 -10.53
CA ASN A 205 4.40 -3.91 -11.22
C ASN A 205 4.08 -2.54 -11.84
N ALA A 206 2.80 -2.20 -12.01
CA ALA A 206 2.38 -0.95 -12.64
C ALA A 206 2.09 0.15 -11.62
N ALA A 207 0.82 0.50 -11.40
CA ALA A 207 0.42 1.63 -10.58
C ALA A 207 0.83 1.46 -9.12
N HIS A 208 0.77 0.23 -8.58
CA HIS A 208 1.20 -0.07 -7.22
C HIS A 208 2.64 0.37 -6.94
N THR A 209 3.61 -0.15 -7.71
CA THR A 209 5.03 0.22 -7.53
C THR A 209 5.26 1.69 -7.82
N ALA A 210 4.58 2.28 -8.82
CA ALA A 210 4.69 3.70 -9.10
C ALA A 210 4.27 4.57 -7.89
N VAL A 211 3.19 4.22 -7.20
CA VAL A 211 2.74 4.92 -5.99
C VAL A 211 3.79 4.83 -4.88
N HIS A 212 4.39 3.66 -4.66
CA HIS A 212 5.46 3.48 -3.67
C HIS A 212 6.66 4.38 -3.96
N ILE A 213 7.13 4.40 -5.21
CA ILE A 213 8.25 5.23 -5.66
C ILE A 213 7.90 6.72 -5.51
N TRP A 214 6.69 7.11 -5.88
CA TRP A 214 6.27 8.51 -5.85
C TRP A 214 6.09 9.06 -4.43
N VAL A 215 5.56 8.25 -3.50
CA VAL A 215 5.36 8.70 -2.11
C VAL A 215 6.66 8.72 -1.32
N GLY A 216 7.51 7.71 -1.50
CA GLY A 216 8.74 7.54 -0.74
C GLY A 216 9.71 8.69 -1.00
N GLU A 217 10.40 9.14 0.04
CA GLU A 217 11.49 10.10 -0.12
C GLU A 217 12.53 9.56 -1.12
N THR A 218 12.93 10.39 -2.09
CA THR A 218 14.12 10.07 -2.88
C THR A 218 15.29 10.04 -1.93
N TRP A 219 15.80 8.84 -1.63
CA TRP A 219 17.13 8.71 -1.05
C TRP A 219 18.10 9.29 -2.06
N GLY A 220 18.39 10.60 -1.94
CA GLY A 220 19.67 11.12 -2.40
C GLY A 220 20.74 10.19 -1.83
N CYS A 221 21.78 9.88 -2.59
CA CYS A 221 22.88 9.04 -2.14
C CYS A 221 23.54 9.66 -0.89
N SER A 222 22.97 9.43 0.28
CA SER A 222 23.48 9.79 1.59
C SER A 222 23.13 8.64 2.50
N GLU A 223 24.18 7.85 2.74
CA GLU A 223 24.42 6.77 3.69
C GLU A 223 23.22 6.23 4.50
N PRO A 224 23.08 4.89 4.61
CA PRO A 224 22.07 4.31 5.49
C PRO A 224 22.31 4.79 6.94
N PRO A 225 21.25 5.02 7.73
CA PRO A 225 21.43 5.29 9.15
C PRO A 225 22.16 4.11 9.77
N GLY A 226 23.30 4.41 10.41
CA GLY A 226 24.07 3.45 11.20
C GLY A 226 23.25 2.84 12.34
N PRO A 227 23.76 1.75 12.94
CA PRO A 227 23.03 0.88 13.86
C PRO A 227 22.39 1.59 15.06
#